data_AF-A0A9X6ZR37-F1
#
_entry.id   AF-A0A9X6ZR37-F1
#
_cell.length_a   1.000
_cell.length_b   1.000
_cell.length_c   1.000
_cell.angle_alpha   90.00
_cell.angle_beta   90.00
_cell.angle_gamma   90.00
#
_symmetry.space_group_name_H-M   'P 1'
#
loop_
_entity.id
_entity.type
_entity.pdbx_description
1 polymer ?
#
loop_
_entity_poly.entity_id
_entity_poly.type
_entity_poly.pdbx_seq_one_letter_code
_entity_poly.pdbx_strand_id
1 'polypeptide(L)'
;MTKKLVFISHIHEEKEIANAFKELIEKSFLGMIEVFVSSNDSNIGMGQRWLDNITGALKNASVEILLCSPKSVERPWINFEAGAGWIKDIPVIPLCHSGMTPSKLPIPLNMLQAATASELPGLKLIFPVLANAIGSAVPNVDFSDFIEKVKDFEERYTFWEECNLNFSELNTFNSQIIPALKMGKIIHIDLLESDLKFLEPLMSFFTKKDLLTLERQGNVKMTPSGTFYDCLISPLRGLPDVLNDKHFKF
;
A
#
# COMPACT_ATOMS: atom_id res chain seq x y z
N MET A 1 13.46 -29.98 19.23
CA MET A 1 12.07 -29.76 18.75
C MET A 1 12.15 -28.97 17.45
N THR A 2 11.42 -29.36 16.42
CA THR A 2 11.27 -28.55 15.19
C THR A 2 10.51 -27.28 15.53
N LYS A 3 11.08 -26.12 15.17
CA LYS A 3 10.41 -24.82 15.38
C LYS A 3 9.08 -24.80 14.64
N LYS A 4 8.07 -24.16 15.24
CA LYS A 4 6.79 -23.95 14.59
C LYS A 4 6.95 -22.80 13.60
N LEU A 5 6.46 -23.03 12.39
CA LEU A 5 6.62 -22.09 11.28
C LEU A 5 5.37 -21.21 11.14
N VAL A 6 5.55 -19.90 11.07
CA VAL A 6 4.52 -18.95 10.62
C VAL A 6 4.82 -18.60 9.17
N PHE A 7 3.84 -18.76 8.30
CA PHE A 7 3.95 -18.38 6.90
C PHE A 7 3.35 -16.97 6.70
N ILE A 8 4.08 -16.07 6.06
CA ILE A 8 3.57 -14.75 5.66
C ILE A 8 3.47 -14.72 4.13
N SER A 9 2.23 -14.70 3.63
CA SER A 9 1.87 -14.47 2.23
C SER A 9 1.90 -12.97 1.92
N HIS A 10 2.62 -12.57 0.88
CA HIS A 10 2.71 -11.17 0.44
C HIS A 10 3.15 -11.05 -1.02
N ILE A 11 3.03 -9.85 -1.58
CA ILE A 11 3.62 -9.50 -2.90
C ILE A 11 4.97 -8.80 -2.70
N HIS A 12 5.83 -8.80 -3.72
CA HIS A 12 7.19 -8.28 -3.63
C HIS A 12 7.24 -6.83 -3.10
N GLU A 13 6.29 -6.01 -3.53
CA GLU A 13 6.17 -4.60 -3.17
C GLU A 13 5.86 -4.38 -1.68
N GLU A 14 5.38 -5.41 -0.97
CA GLU A 14 4.96 -5.36 0.45
C GLU A 14 5.97 -6.05 1.38
N LYS A 15 7.15 -6.40 0.86
CA LYS A 15 8.22 -7.10 1.59
C LYS A 15 8.66 -6.37 2.86
N GLU A 16 8.58 -5.05 2.88
CA GLU A 16 8.95 -4.24 4.05
C GLU A 16 8.04 -4.54 5.25
N ILE A 17 6.71 -4.55 5.07
CA ILE A 17 5.77 -4.93 6.13
C ILE A 17 5.97 -6.38 6.54
N ALA A 18 6.13 -7.29 5.57
CA ALA A 18 6.30 -8.72 5.84
C ALA A 18 7.53 -8.98 6.73
N ASN A 19 8.65 -8.33 6.43
CA ASN A 19 9.87 -8.46 7.23
C ASN A 19 9.74 -7.78 8.60
N ALA A 20 9.10 -6.60 8.68
CA ALA A 20 8.87 -5.94 9.96
C ALA A 20 8.00 -6.81 10.89
N PHE A 21 6.99 -7.50 10.35
CA PHE A 21 6.16 -8.41 11.14
C PHE A 21 6.90 -9.69 11.52
N LYS A 22 7.71 -10.25 10.61
CA LYS A 22 8.63 -11.35 10.92
C LYS A 22 9.54 -11.02 12.10
N GLU A 23 10.23 -9.86 12.05
CA GLU A 23 11.11 -9.40 13.13
C GLU A 23 10.37 -9.28 14.46
N LEU A 24 9.16 -8.70 14.44
CA LEU A 24 8.33 -8.54 15.62
C LEU A 24 7.96 -9.91 16.24
N ILE A 25 7.51 -10.86 15.42
CA ILE A 25 7.14 -12.21 15.87
C ILE A 25 8.38 -12.92 16.44
N GLU A 26 9.47 -12.99 15.70
CA GLU A 26 10.67 -13.72 16.12
C GLU A 26 11.27 -13.14 17.41
N LYS A 27 11.31 -11.81 17.55
CA LYS A 27 11.77 -11.14 18.77
C LYS A 27 10.84 -11.42 19.95
N SER A 28 9.53 -11.31 19.76
CA SER A 28 8.54 -11.49 20.83
C SER A 28 8.49 -12.91 21.38
N PHE A 29 8.76 -13.89 20.54
CA PHE A 29 8.79 -15.31 20.91
C PHE A 29 10.21 -15.83 21.13
N LEU A 30 11.21 -14.95 21.30
CA LEU A 30 12.61 -15.31 21.59
C LEU A 30 13.18 -16.36 20.59
N GLY A 31 12.76 -16.27 19.33
CA GLY A 31 13.15 -17.18 18.25
C GLY A 31 12.56 -18.59 18.32
N MET A 32 11.57 -18.85 19.18
CA MET A 32 10.85 -20.14 19.24
C MET A 32 9.94 -20.36 18.01
N ILE A 33 9.45 -19.26 17.43
CA ILE A 33 8.76 -19.24 16.15
C ILE A 33 9.78 -18.93 15.06
N GLU A 34 9.73 -19.71 13.99
CA GLU A 34 10.39 -19.38 12.73
C GLU A 34 9.35 -18.74 11.80
N VAL A 35 9.71 -17.65 11.13
CA VAL A 35 8.80 -17.01 10.17
C VAL A 35 9.35 -17.16 8.76
N PHE A 36 8.55 -17.75 7.87
CA PHE A 36 8.81 -17.80 6.45
C PHE A 36 8.05 -16.69 5.73
N VAL A 37 8.76 -15.87 4.94
CA VAL A 37 8.20 -14.77 4.16
C VAL A 37 8.24 -15.14 2.68
N SER A 38 7.07 -15.23 2.06
CA SER A 38 6.87 -15.65 0.66
C SER A 38 7.46 -14.67 -0.34
N SER A 39 8.75 -14.79 -0.68
CA SER A 39 9.38 -13.86 -1.62
C SER A 39 8.84 -14.09 -3.04
N ASN A 40 7.94 -13.23 -3.53
CA ASN A 40 7.39 -13.31 -4.88
C ASN A 40 8.34 -12.64 -5.90
N ASP A 41 9.56 -13.18 -6.06
CA ASP A 41 10.47 -12.73 -7.12
C ASP A 41 9.97 -13.29 -8.45
N SER A 42 9.28 -12.44 -9.22
CA SER A 42 8.75 -12.75 -10.56
C SER A 42 9.84 -13.09 -11.60
N ASN A 43 11.12 -13.07 -11.24
CA ASN A 43 12.23 -13.59 -12.04
C ASN A 43 12.43 -15.10 -11.80
N ILE A 44 11.50 -15.89 -12.32
CA ILE A 44 11.57 -17.35 -12.30
C ILE A 44 12.40 -17.82 -13.48
N GLY A 45 13.65 -18.24 -13.22
CA GLY A 45 14.39 -19.10 -14.14
C GLY A 45 13.73 -20.47 -14.24
N MET A 46 13.65 -21.04 -15.45
CA MET A 46 13.08 -22.37 -15.67
C MET A 46 13.78 -23.43 -14.77
N GLY A 47 13.03 -24.11 -13.90
CA GLY A 47 13.53 -25.23 -13.08
C GLY A 47 13.12 -25.25 -11.60
N GLN A 48 11.83 -25.10 -11.30
CA GLN A 48 11.05 -25.68 -10.16
C GLN A 48 11.45 -25.55 -8.68
N ARG A 49 12.63 -25.07 -8.27
CA ARG A 49 13.02 -25.11 -6.84
C ARG A 49 12.25 -24.17 -5.91
N TRP A 50 11.72 -23.05 -6.42
CA TRP A 50 11.05 -22.05 -5.58
C TRP A 50 9.65 -22.47 -5.14
N LEU A 51 8.87 -23.05 -6.06
CA LEU A 51 7.52 -23.53 -5.75
C LEU A 51 7.55 -24.70 -4.76
N ASP A 52 8.59 -25.53 -4.83
CA ASP A 52 8.84 -26.60 -3.86
C ASP A 52 9.12 -26.03 -2.47
N ASN A 53 9.89 -24.93 -2.36
CA ASN A 53 10.16 -24.27 -1.09
C ASN A 53 8.89 -23.66 -0.48
N ILE A 54 8.05 -22.99 -1.28
CA ILE A 54 6.76 -22.45 -0.79
C ILE A 54 5.84 -23.60 -0.35
N THR A 55 5.72 -24.63 -1.18
CA THR A 55 4.90 -25.80 -0.86
C THR A 55 5.39 -26.47 0.43
N GLY A 56 6.72 -26.59 0.60
CA GLY A 56 7.33 -27.12 1.81
C GLY A 56 7.05 -26.24 3.04
N ALA A 57 7.17 -24.93 2.90
CA ALA A 57 6.87 -23.97 3.97
C ALA A 57 5.39 -24.04 4.36
N LEU A 58 4.45 -23.99 3.41
CA LEU A 58 3.01 -24.12 3.68
C LEU A 58 2.67 -25.46 4.36
N LYS A 59 3.26 -26.57 3.89
CA LYS A 59 3.10 -27.89 4.54
C LYS A 59 3.55 -27.92 5.99
N ASN A 60 4.58 -27.15 6.32
CA ASN A 60 5.15 -27.09 7.67
C ASN A 60 4.57 -25.95 8.54
N ALA A 61 3.83 -25.01 7.93
CA ALA A 61 3.25 -23.86 8.60
C ALA A 61 2.24 -24.28 9.67
N SER A 62 2.27 -23.61 10.81
CA SER A 62 1.30 -23.80 11.91
C SER A 62 0.29 -22.67 11.99
N VAL A 63 0.63 -21.50 11.42
CA VAL A 63 -0.24 -20.34 11.23
C VAL A 63 0.16 -19.68 9.91
N GLU A 64 -0.81 -19.15 9.20
CA GLU A 64 -0.63 -18.35 7.99
C GLU A 64 -1.14 -16.92 8.21
N ILE A 65 -0.35 -15.94 7.79
CA ILE A 65 -0.68 -14.52 7.77
C ILE A 65 -0.71 -14.08 6.31
N LEU A 66 -1.76 -13.38 5.89
CA LEU A 66 -1.88 -12.83 4.53
C LEU A 66 -1.78 -11.32 4.60
N LEU A 67 -0.77 -10.70 3.98
CA LEU A 67 -0.74 -9.25 3.84
C LEU A 67 -1.73 -8.82 2.75
N CYS A 68 -2.71 -8.02 3.16
CA CYS A 68 -3.83 -7.63 2.30
C CYS A 68 -3.84 -6.12 2.09
N SER A 69 -3.49 -5.68 0.89
CA SER A 69 -3.77 -4.34 0.36
C SER A 69 -4.74 -4.44 -0.81
N PRO A 70 -5.27 -3.32 -1.32
CA PRO A 70 -6.04 -3.34 -2.57
C PRO A 70 -5.29 -3.99 -3.74
N LYS A 71 -3.95 -3.91 -3.76
CA LYS A 71 -3.11 -4.49 -4.82
C LYS A 71 -2.82 -5.98 -4.62
N SER A 72 -2.59 -6.42 -3.39
CA SER A 72 -2.19 -7.81 -3.14
C SER A 72 -3.35 -8.78 -3.28
N VAL A 73 -4.56 -8.41 -2.83
CA VAL A 73 -5.74 -9.28 -2.90
C VAL A 73 -6.18 -9.62 -4.33
N GLU A 74 -5.77 -8.80 -5.31
CA GLU A 74 -5.99 -9.05 -6.75
C GLU A 74 -4.96 -10.03 -7.34
N ARG A 75 -3.85 -10.32 -6.64
CA ARG A 75 -2.85 -11.26 -7.14
C ARG A 75 -3.34 -12.70 -6.92
N PRO A 76 -3.36 -13.55 -7.98
CA PRO A 76 -3.79 -14.94 -7.86
C PRO A 76 -3.04 -15.74 -6.77
N TRP A 77 -1.77 -15.39 -6.54
CA TRP A 77 -0.90 -16.09 -5.60
C TRP A 77 -1.37 -15.96 -4.14
N ILE A 78 -1.90 -14.81 -3.72
CA ILE A 78 -2.44 -14.63 -2.35
C ILE A 78 -3.59 -15.61 -2.09
N ASN A 79 -4.52 -15.75 -3.04
CA ASN A 79 -5.63 -16.69 -2.91
C ASN A 79 -5.16 -18.16 -2.98
N PHE A 80 -4.13 -18.46 -3.77
CA PHE A 80 -3.54 -19.80 -3.84
C PHE A 80 -2.94 -20.23 -2.50
N GLU A 81 -2.15 -19.37 -1.86
CA GLU A 81 -1.53 -19.65 -0.56
C GLU A 81 -2.59 -19.75 0.56
N ALA A 82 -3.53 -18.80 0.61
CA ALA A 82 -4.64 -18.83 1.55
C ALA A 82 -5.47 -20.13 1.48
N GLY A 83 -5.69 -20.65 0.26
CA GLY A 83 -6.37 -21.92 0.06
C GLY A 83 -5.59 -23.11 0.61
N ALA A 84 -4.25 -23.07 0.57
CA ALA A 84 -3.41 -24.11 1.15
C ALA A 84 -3.50 -24.12 2.68
N GLY A 85 -3.47 -22.95 3.34
CA GLY A 85 -3.69 -22.85 4.78
C GLY A 85 -5.08 -23.35 5.19
N TRP A 86 -6.11 -23.00 4.43
CA TRP A 86 -7.48 -23.47 4.66
C TRP A 86 -7.58 -25.01 4.61
N ILE A 87 -7.05 -25.64 3.55
CA ILE A 87 -7.09 -27.12 3.39
C ILE A 87 -6.29 -27.81 4.49
N LYS A 88 -5.22 -27.17 4.97
CA LYS A 88 -4.38 -27.69 6.06
C LYS A 88 -5.02 -27.56 7.44
N ASP A 89 -6.16 -26.88 7.54
CA ASP A 89 -6.86 -26.62 8.81
C ASP A 89 -5.96 -25.93 9.84
N ILE A 90 -5.20 -24.93 9.37
CA ILE A 90 -4.43 -24.03 10.24
C ILE A 90 -5.09 -22.64 10.29
N PRO A 91 -4.84 -21.84 11.34
CA PRO A 91 -5.30 -20.47 11.36
C PRO A 91 -4.73 -19.67 10.17
N VAL A 92 -5.61 -19.09 9.36
CA VAL A 92 -5.28 -18.17 8.27
C VAL A 92 -5.81 -16.80 8.64
N ILE A 93 -4.93 -15.81 8.77
CA ILE A 93 -5.27 -14.47 9.30
C ILE A 93 -4.90 -13.41 8.25
N PRO A 94 -5.89 -12.78 7.61
CA PRO A 94 -5.64 -11.58 6.81
C PRO A 94 -5.22 -10.40 7.70
N LEU A 95 -4.12 -9.75 7.33
CA LEU A 95 -3.57 -8.56 7.95
C LEU A 95 -3.64 -7.41 6.92
N CYS A 96 -4.68 -6.61 7.05
CA CYS A 96 -5.02 -5.53 6.13
C CYS A 96 -4.10 -4.32 6.33
N HIS A 97 -3.69 -3.68 5.24
CA HIS A 97 -2.91 -2.44 5.27
C HIS A 97 -3.23 -1.58 4.03
N SER A 98 -2.69 -0.36 4.01
CA SER A 98 -2.74 0.56 2.86
C SER A 98 -4.17 0.83 2.36
N GLY A 99 -5.10 1.05 3.30
CA GLY A 99 -6.51 1.39 3.00
C GLY A 99 -7.43 0.18 2.79
N MET A 100 -6.90 -1.05 2.77
CA MET A 100 -7.70 -2.26 2.90
C MET A 100 -8.23 -2.38 4.34
N THR A 101 -9.49 -2.81 4.47
CA THR A 101 -10.13 -3.08 5.77
C THR A 101 -10.75 -4.48 5.76
N PRO A 102 -10.94 -5.13 6.91
CA PRO A 102 -11.61 -6.43 6.98
C PRO A 102 -12.92 -6.52 6.19
N SER A 103 -13.73 -5.45 6.24
CA SER A 103 -15.01 -5.35 5.52
C SER A 103 -14.88 -5.22 4.00
N LYS A 104 -13.72 -4.86 3.47
CA LYS A 104 -13.45 -4.68 2.04
C LYS A 104 -12.72 -5.86 1.40
N LEU A 105 -12.36 -6.87 2.20
CA LEU A 105 -11.69 -8.07 1.68
C LEU A 105 -12.60 -8.76 0.64
N PRO A 106 -12.04 -9.28 -0.45
CA PRO A 106 -12.80 -10.08 -1.40
C PRO A 106 -13.12 -11.46 -0.83
N ILE A 107 -14.10 -12.14 -1.40
CA ILE A 107 -14.33 -13.57 -1.16
C ILE A 107 -13.15 -14.36 -1.77
N PRO A 108 -12.61 -15.39 -1.09
CA PRO A 108 -13.06 -15.93 0.20
C PRO A 108 -12.40 -15.30 1.44
N LEU A 109 -11.47 -14.36 1.28
CA LEU A 109 -10.70 -13.80 2.39
C LEU A 109 -11.56 -13.10 3.45
N ASN A 110 -12.69 -12.49 3.07
CA ASN A 110 -13.64 -11.88 4.01
C ASN A 110 -14.39 -12.88 4.90
N MET A 111 -14.30 -14.18 4.62
CA MET A 111 -14.86 -15.23 5.47
C MET A 111 -13.95 -15.51 6.68
N LEU A 112 -12.72 -15.00 6.67
CA LEU A 112 -11.73 -15.14 7.73
C LEU A 112 -11.78 -13.94 8.69
N GLN A 113 -11.35 -14.16 9.94
CA GLN A 113 -11.15 -13.07 10.89
C GLN A 113 -9.86 -12.32 10.54
N ALA A 114 -10.01 -11.03 10.20
CA ALA A 114 -8.91 -10.18 9.77
C ALA A 114 -8.60 -9.07 10.78
N ALA A 115 -7.38 -8.57 10.73
CA ALA A 115 -6.90 -7.44 11.52
C ALA A 115 -6.36 -6.34 10.60
N THR A 116 -6.24 -5.11 11.12
CA THR A 116 -5.56 -4.00 10.44
C THR A 116 -4.15 -3.83 11.03
N ALA A 117 -3.13 -3.77 10.18
CA ALA A 117 -1.71 -3.77 10.56
C ALA A 117 -1.30 -2.53 11.37
N SER A 118 -1.93 -1.39 11.11
CA SER A 118 -1.68 -0.12 11.80
C SER A 118 -2.54 0.08 13.05
N GLU A 119 -3.32 -0.93 13.47
CA GLU A 119 -4.25 -0.86 14.60
C GLU A 119 -3.93 -1.88 15.71
N LEU A 120 -3.68 -1.35 16.92
CA LEU A 120 -3.33 -2.16 18.10
C LEU A 120 -4.35 -3.25 18.47
N PRO A 121 -5.68 -3.03 18.43
CA PRO A 121 -6.65 -4.05 18.84
C PRO A 121 -6.54 -5.34 18.02
N GLY A 122 -6.36 -5.24 16.70
CA GLY A 122 -6.21 -6.39 15.81
C GLY A 122 -4.92 -7.16 16.09
N LEU A 123 -3.79 -6.46 16.22
CA LEU A 123 -2.49 -7.08 16.51
C LEU A 123 -2.48 -7.85 17.83
N LYS A 124 -3.16 -7.33 18.87
CA LYS A 124 -3.31 -8.01 20.17
C LYS A 124 -4.06 -9.34 20.08
N LEU A 125 -4.88 -9.56 19.05
CA LEU A 125 -5.61 -10.80 18.84
C LEU A 125 -4.79 -11.85 18.07
N ILE A 126 -3.80 -11.43 17.28
CA ILE A 126 -2.95 -12.36 16.50
C ILE A 126 -1.98 -13.13 17.41
N PHE A 127 -1.34 -12.45 18.36
CA PHE A 127 -0.29 -13.06 19.20
C PHE A 127 -0.77 -14.21 20.10
N PRO A 128 -2.00 -14.20 20.64
CA PRO A 128 -2.58 -15.37 21.28
C PRO A 128 -2.68 -16.59 20.36
N VAL A 129 -3.00 -16.41 19.07
CA VAL A 129 -3.04 -17.50 18.09
C VAL A 129 -1.65 -18.08 17.88
N LEU A 130 -0.64 -17.22 17.74
CA LEU A 130 0.76 -17.62 17.59
C LEU A 130 1.29 -18.38 18.83
N ALA A 131 0.98 -17.88 20.03
CA ALA A 131 1.37 -18.52 21.28
C ALA A 131 0.73 -19.91 21.44
N ASN A 132 -0.56 -20.05 21.09
CA ASN A 132 -1.26 -21.32 21.11
C ASN A 132 -0.65 -22.34 20.13
N ALA A 133 -0.26 -21.89 18.93
CA ALA A 133 0.36 -22.75 17.93
C ALA A 133 1.68 -23.39 18.40
N ILE A 134 2.36 -22.76 19.37
CA ILE A 134 3.61 -23.25 19.98
C ILE A 134 3.46 -23.75 21.41
N GLY A 135 2.25 -23.70 21.98
CA GLY A 135 1.99 -24.09 23.37
C GLY A 135 2.71 -23.20 24.41
N SER A 136 2.94 -21.92 24.10
CA SER A 136 3.54 -20.96 25.03
C SER A 136 2.49 -20.05 25.68
N ALA A 137 2.90 -19.35 26.73
CA ALA A 137 2.18 -18.16 27.18
C ALA A 137 2.24 -17.07 26.10
N VAL A 138 1.25 -16.16 26.11
CA VAL A 138 1.23 -14.98 25.24
C VAL A 138 2.28 -13.99 25.76
N PRO A 139 3.27 -13.58 24.93
CA PRO A 139 4.24 -12.58 25.35
C PRO A 139 3.59 -11.21 25.54
N ASN A 140 4.18 -10.37 26.39
CA ASN A 140 3.86 -8.96 26.42
C ASN A 140 4.62 -8.25 25.29
N VAL A 141 3.90 -7.78 24.28
CA VAL A 141 4.50 -7.24 23.05
C VAL A 141 4.22 -5.74 22.96
N ASP A 142 5.28 -4.98 22.68
CA ASP A 142 5.16 -3.60 22.25
C ASP A 142 5.07 -3.55 20.72
N PHE A 143 3.96 -2.99 20.23
CA PHE A 143 3.64 -2.89 18.81
C PHE A 143 3.99 -1.52 18.22
N SER A 144 4.46 -0.57 19.04
CA SER A 144 4.61 0.84 18.65
C SER A 144 5.52 0.99 17.43
N ASP A 145 6.73 0.44 17.49
CA ASP A 145 7.70 0.47 16.38
C ASP A 145 7.16 -0.17 15.10
N PHE A 146 6.40 -1.27 15.23
CA PHE A 146 5.82 -1.96 14.08
C PHE A 146 4.70 -1.12 13.44
N ILE A 147 3.81 -0.55 14.25
CA ILE A 147 2.71 0.31 13.77
C ILE A 147 3.27 1.55 13.06
N GLU A 148 4.33 2.15 13.60
CA GLU A 148 5.00 3.30 12.96
C GLU A 148 5.59 2.91 11.60
N LYS A 149 6.35 1.81 11.52
CA LYS A 149 6.86 1.28 10.25
C LYS A 149 5.76 0.99 9.22
N VAL A 150 4.63 0.44 9.67
CA VAL A 150 3.48 0.19 8.78
C VAL A 150 2.93 1.51 8.24
N LYS A 151 2.72 2.52 9.09
CA LYS A 151 2.22 3.84 8.66
C LYS A 151 3.15 4.50 7.65
N ASP A 152 4.46 4.49 7.91
CA ASP A 152 5.47 5.06 7.01
C ASP A 152 5.52 4.33 5.65
N PHE A 153 5.35 3.00 5.67
CA PHE A 153 5.20 2.24 4.44
C PHE A 153 3.90 2.60 3.72
N GLU A 154 2.76 2.63 4.42
CA GLU A 154 1.44 2.91 3.85
C GLU A 154 1.42 4.27 3.14
N GLU A 155 2.01 5.29 3.75
CA GLU A 155 2.12 6.61 3.15
C GLU A 155 2.87 6.57 1.81
N ARG A 156 4.03 5.92 1.74
CA ARG A 156 4.82 5.82 0.49
C ARG A 156 4.14 4.93 -0.55
N TYR A 157 3.54 3.83 -0.10
CA TYR A 157 2.92 2.82 -0.96
C TYR A 157 1.63 3.33 -1.62
N THR A 158 0.89 4.20 -0.93
CA THR A 158 -0.34 4.82 -1.43
C THR A 158 -0.08 6.16 -2.13
N PHE A 159 0.97 6.91 -1.73
CA PHE A 159 1.31 8.20 -2.32
C PHE A 159 1.41 8.15 -3.84
N TRP A 160 2.15 7.18 -4.40
CA TRP A 160 2.37 7.13 -5.86
C TRP A 160 1.11 6.81 -6.64
N GLU A 161 0.17 6.08 -6.05
CA GLU A 161 -1.11 5.80 -6.67
C GLU A 161 -1.97 7.06 -6.71
N GLU A 162 -2.14 7.72 -5.58
CA GLU A 162 -2.89 8.98 -5.47
C GLU A 162 -2.25 10.07 -6.33
N CYS A 163 -0.92 10.19 -6.31
CA CYS A 163 -0.15 11.13 -7.11
C CYS A 163 -0.39 10.90 -8.61
N ASN A 164 -0.20 9.68 -9.10
CA ASN A 164 -0.40 9.38 -10.52
C ASN A 164 -1.87 9.53 -10.94
N LEU A 165 -2.84 9.23 -10.07
CA LEU A 165 -4.26 9.48 -10.34
C LEU A 165 -4.53 10.98 -10.51
N ASN A 166 -4.06 11.81 -9.57
CA ASN A 166 -4.25 13.26 -9.65
C ASN A 166 -3.54 13.86 -10.88
N PHE A 167 -2.34 13.39 -11.23
CA PHE A 167 -1.67 13.82 -12.46
C PHE A 167 -2.37 13.31 -13.72
N SER A 168 -3.00 12.14 -13.69
CA SER A 168 -3.84 11.64 -14.79
C SER A 168 -5.05 12.54 -15.06
N GLU A 169 -5.75 12.94 -14.00
CA GLU A 169 -6.86 13.88 -14.09
C GLU A 169 -6.40 15.24 -14.60
N LEU A 170 -5.26 15.74 -14.09
CA LEU A 170 -4.66 16.99 -14.57
C LEU A 170 -4.27 16.92 -16.06
N ASN A 171 -3.71 15.80 -16.50
CA ASN A 171 -3.35 15.57 -17.90
C ASN A 171 -4.58 15.43 -18.81
N THR A 172 -5.67 14.83 -18.29
CA THR A 172 -6.95 14.72 -18.99
C THR A 172 -7.59 16.08 -19.15
N PHE A 173 -7.52 16.92 -18.12
CA PHE A 173 -7.96 18.31 -18.17
C PHE A 173 -7.18 19.11 -19.22
N ASN A 174 -5.84 19.05 -19.19
CA ASN A 174 -5.01 19.67 -20.21
C ASN A 174 -3.65 18.96 -20.35
N SER A 175 -3.49 18.25 -21.48
CA SER A 175 -2.29 17.44 -21.78
C SER A 175 -0.98 18.23 -21.92
N GLN A 176 -1.03 19.56 -22.02
CA GLN A 176 0.16 20.40 -22.12
C GLN A 176 0.71 20.84 -20.76
N ILE A 177 -0.05 20.63 -19.67
CA ILE A 177 0.37 21.01 -18.32
C ILE A 177 1.62 20.23 -17.88
N ILE A 178 1.59 18.89 -17.90
CA ILE A 178 2.72 18.09 -17.43
C ILE A 178 3.99 18.33 -18.25
N PRO A 179 3.96 18.38 -19.59
CA PRO A 179 5.12 18.76 -20.39
C PRO A 179 5.69 20.14 -20.00
N ALA A 180 4.83 21.14 -19.75
CA ALA A 180 5.28 22.46 -19.32
C ALA A 180 5.93 22.44 -17.92
N LEU A 181 5.36 21.68 -16.98
CA LEU A 181 5.92 21.49 -15.63
C LEU A 181 7.28 20.82 -15.66
N LYS A 182 7.48 19.81 -16.53
CA LYS A 182 8.78 19.15 -16.74
C LYS A 182 9.84 20.12 -17.27
N MET A 183 9.44 21.19 -17.97
CA MET A 183 10.33 22.26 -18.40
C MET A 183 10.56 23.33 -17.31
N GLY A 184 10.01 23.15 -16.10
CA GLY A 184 10.08 24.12 -15.00
C GLY A 184 9.28 25.40 -15.23
N LYS A 185 8.26 25.36 -16.10
CA LYS A 185 7.46 26.55 -16.45
C LYS A 185 6.30 26.75 -15.49
N ILE A 186 5.99 28.01 -15.19
CA ILE A 186 4.70 28.43 -14.65
C ILE A 186 3.69 28.43 -15.80
N ILE A 187 2.51 27.89 -15.54
CA ILE A 187 1.47 27.76 -16.57
C ILE A 187 0.43 28.84 -16.35
N HIS A 188 0.29 29.71 -17.35
CA HIS A 188 -0.78 30.69 -17.42
C HIS A 188 -1.97 30.08 -18.15
N ILE A 189 -3.14 30.11 -17.53
CA ILE A 189 -4.35 29.51 -18.10
C ILE A 189 -5.60 30.30 -17.69
N ASP A 190 -6.45 30.56 -18.67
CA ASP A 190 -7.79 31.13 -18.47
C ASP A 190 -8.76 29.99 -18.13
N LEU A 191 -9.38 30.03 -16.95
CA LEU A 191 -10.25 28.96 -16.45
C LEU A 191 -11.69 29.45 -16.27
N LEU A 192 -12.68 28.62 -16.61
CA LEU A 192 -14.07 28.84 -16.20
C LEU A 192 -14.27 28.45 -14.73
N GLU A 193 -15.37 28.92 -14.13
CA GLU A 193 -15.72 28.52 -12.77
C GLU A 193 -15.96 26.99 -12.64
N SER A 194 -16.41 26.33 -13.71
CA SER A 194 -16.51 24.86 -13.77
C SER A 194 -15.15 24.17 -13.70
N ASP A 195 -14.14 24.73 -14.38
CA ASP A 195 -12.79 24.18 -14.42
C ASP A 195 -12.13 24.34 -13.04
N LEU A 196 -12.37 25.47 -12.38
CA LEU A 196 -11.88 25.72 -11.03
C LEU A 196 -12.45 24.72 -10.03
N LYS A 197 -13.74 24.40 -10.13
CA LYS A 197 -14.38 23.36 -9.29
C LYS A 197 -13.83 21.97 -9.57
N PHE A 198 -13.51 21.66 -10.83
CA PHE A 198 -12.88 20.39 -11.20
C PHE A 198 -11.45 20.29 -10.63
N LEU A 199 -10.66 21.37 -10.73
CA LEU A 199 -9.26 21.39 -10.29
C LEU A 199 -9.10 21.51 -8.77
N GLU A 200 -10.09 22.04 -8.05
CA GLU A 200 -10.03 22.24 -6.59
C GLU A 200 -9.56 21.01 -5.79
N PRO A 201 -10.17 19.81 -5.94
CA PRO A 201 -9.70 18.62 -5.22
C PRO A 201 -8.27 18.21 -5.60
N LEU A 202 -7.90 18.34 -6.88
CA LEU A 202 -6.54 18.03 -7.35
C LEU A 202 -5.52 18.98 -6.71
N MET A 203 -5.81 20.28 -6.71
CA MET A 203 -4.95 21.31 -6.14
C MET A 203 -4.85 21.19 -4.62
N SER A 204 -5.89 20.72 -3.94
CA SER A 204 -5.83 20.41 -2.51
C SER A 204 -4.80 19.31 -2.22
N PHE A 205 -4.82 18.21 -3.00
CA PHE A 205 -3.81 17.15 -2.90
C PHE A 205 -2.41 17.68 -3.22
N PHE A 206 -2.24 18.36 -4.36
CA PHE A 206 -0.93 18.83 -4.79
C PHE A 206 -0.33 19.86 -3.83
N THR A 207 -1.12 20.77 -3.29
CA THR A 207 -0.65 21.77 -2.31
C THR A 207 -0.24 21.10 -1.01
N LYS A 208 -1.04 20.15 -0.50
CA LYS A 208 -0.73 19.40 0.72
C LYS A 208 0.56 18.59 0.61
N LYS A 209 0.90 18.13 -0.60
CA LYS A 209 2.12 17.37 -0.90
C LYS A 209 3.28 18.25 -1.39
N ASP A 210 3.14 19.57 -1.34
CA ASP A 210 4.15 20.54 -1.79
C ASP A 210 4.58 20.33 -3.26
N LEU A 211 3.61 20.03 -4.14
CA LEU A 211 3.82 19.73 -5.56
C LEU A 211 3.40 20.88 -6.48
N LEU A 212 2.14 21.33 -6.40
CA LEU A 212 1.59 22.38 -7.26
C LEU A 212 0.69 23.29 -6.44
N THR A 213 0.58 24.54 -6.88
CA THR A 213 -0.43 25.50 -6.41
C THR A 213 -1.18 26.11 -7.60
N LEU A 214 -2.41 26.56 -7.36
CA LEU A 214 -3.24 27.28 -8.31
C LEU A 214 -3.63 28.65 -7.72
N GLU A 215 -3.27 29.73 -8.42
CA GLU A 215 -3.54 31.10 -7.97
C GLU A 215 -4.34 31.90 -9.00
N ARG A 216 -5.40 32.60 -8.57
CA ARG A 216 -6.18 33.53 -9.41
C ARG A 216 -5.48 34.90 -9.42
N GLN A 217 -5.18 35.46 -10.59
CA GLN A 217 -4.44 36.72 -10.76
C GLN A 217 -5.34 37.98 -10.73
N GLY A 218 -6.63 37.84 -10.45
CA GLY A 218 -7.58 38.96 -10.31
C GLY A 218 -8.10 39.52 -11.64
N ASN A 219 -7.45 39.21 -12.77
CA ASN A 219 -7.94 39.54 -14.09
C ASN A 219 -9.08 38.59 -14.49
N VAL A 220 -10.13 39.17 -15.09
CA VAL A 220 -11.31 38.43 -15.51
C VAL A 220 -11.67 38.84 -16.94
N LYS A 221 -11.89 37.85 -17.80
CA LYS A 221 -12.29 38.04 -19.19
C LYS A 221 -13.72 37.54 -19.39
N MET A 222 -14.63 38.47 -19.67
CA MET A 222 -16.04 38.14 -19.94
C MET A 222 -16.27 37.92 -21.43
N THR A 223 -16.89 36.80 -21.78
CA THR A 223 -17.26 36.43 -23.15
C THR A 223 -18.71 35.93 -23.20
N PRO A 224 -19.35 35.85 -24.37
CA PRO A 224 -20.68 35.22 -24.50
C PRO A 224 -20.70 33.76 -24.03
N SER A 225 -19.57 33.06 -24.08
CA SER A 225 -19.38 31.68 -23.62
C SER A 225 -19.14 31.55 -22.11
N GLY A 226 -18.98 32.65 -21.37
CA GLY A 226 -18.76 32.64 -19.93
C GLY A 226 -17.68 33.61 -19.45
N THR A 227 -17.47 33.58 -18.13
CA THR A 227 -16.46 34.36 -17.42
C THR A 227 -15.22 33.52 -17.18
N PHE A 228 -14.10 33.95 -17.74
CA PHE A 228 -12.80 33.30 -17.59
C PHE A 228 -11.95 34.04 -16.55
N TYR A 229 -11.28 33.28 -15.71
CA TYR A 229 -10.38 33.77 -14.66
C TYR A 229 -8.94 33.47 -15.05
N ASP A 230 -8.10 34.50 -15.04
CA ASP A 230 -6.66 34.37 -15.27
C ASP A 230 -6.03 33.66 -14.07
N CYS A 231 -5.46 32.48 -14.30
CA CYS A 231 -4.92 31.60 -13.27
C CYS A 231 -3.48 31.16 -13.58
N LEU A 232 -2.70 30.95 -12.52
CA LEU A 232 -1.37 30.37 -12.59
C LEU A 232 -1.36 29.00 -11.92
N ILE A 233 -0.84 27.99 -12.61
CA ILE A 233 -0.39 26.74 -11.98
C ILE A 233 1.12 26.82 -11.82
N SER A 234 1.58 26.83 -10.58
CA SER A 234 2.99 27.03 -10.23
C SER A 234 3.58 25.79 -9.57
N PRO A 235 4.82 25.39 -9.94
CA PRO A 235 5.53 24.30 -9.29
C PRO A 235 5.95 24.68 -7.86
N LEU A 236 5.83 23.73 -6.94
CA LEU A 236 6.33 23.83 -5.56
C LEU A 236 7.60 22.98 -5.37
N ARG A 237 8.18 23.01 -4.16
CA ARG A 237 9.54 22.48 -3.93
C ARG A 237 9.66 20.98 -4.11
N GLY A 238 8.60 20.22 -3.82
CA GLY A 238 8.58 18.76 -3.95
C GLY A 238 8.32 18.26 -5.37
N LEU A 239 7.89 19.12 -6.30
CA LEU A 239 7.58 18.70 -7.66
C LEU A 239 8.75 18.09 -8.43
N PRO A 240 9.98 18.65 -8.38
CA PRO A 240 11.11 18.09 -9.13
C PRO A 240 11.43 16.65 -8.74
N ASP A 241 11.31 16.31 -7.46
CA ASP A 241 11.55 14.94 -6.98
C ASP A 241 10.50 13.98 -7.56
N VAL A 242 9.24 14.42 -7.60
CA VAL A 242 8.15 13.62 -8.17
C VAL A 242 8.31 13.40 -9.68
N LEU A 243 8.59 14.46 -10.44
CA LEU A 243 8.69 14.38 -11.91
C LEU A 243 9.87 13.54 -12.39
N ASN A 244 10.90 13.34 -11.55
CA ASN A 244 12.10 12.57 -11.87
C ASN A 244 12.10 11.16 -11.25
N ASP A 245 11.09 10.79 -10.45
CA ASP A 245 11.01 9.48 -9.83
C ASP A 245 10.56 8.41 -10.83
N LYS A 246 11.09 7.19 -10.68
CA LYS A 246 10.75 6.03 -11.52
C LYS A 246 9.28 5.58 -11.43
N HIS A 247 8.56 5.94 -10.37
CA HIS A 247 7.15 5.58 -10.18
C HIS A 247 6.17 6.61 -10.75
N PHE A 248 6.67 7.76 -11.23
CA PHE A 248 5.87 8.75 -11.93
C PHE A 248 5.56 8.29 -13.35
N LYS A 249 4.28 8.33 -13.74
CA LYS A 249 3.78 7.67 -14.98
C LYS A 249 3.71 8.57 -16.22
N PHE A 250 4.02 9.86 -16.09
CA PHE A 250 3.90 10.84 -17.19
C PHE A 250 5.24 11.37 -17.63
#